data_AF-A0A919E6S3-F1
#
_entry.id   AF-A0A919E6S3-F1
#
_cell.length_a   1.000
_cell.length_b   1.000
_cell.length_c   1.000
_cell.angle_alpha   90.00
_cell.angle_beta   90.00
_cell.angle_gamma   90.00
#
_symmetry.space_group_name_H-M   'P 1'
#
loop_
_entity.id
_entity.type
_entity.pdbx_description
1 polymer ?
#
loop_
_entity_poly.entity_id
_entity_poly.type
_entity_poly.pdbx_seq_one_letter_code
_entity_poly.pdbx_strand_id
1 'polypeptide(L)'
;MYAQGIELYCAPTADSRESHHATMRHIAMEGRCFVLSANQCLRTRDFPPDHRTPYGDDPEHLVSRGGSSIIGPLGEVLAGPVLDQEVLLTADLDMGQIPRARYDFDAVGHYARPDIFRLHVDTTVRRAVQTNDSPSASLSADLPTTFTSSRATPDDTTDMPILSQRQPGFLGRRP
;
A
#
# COMPACT_ATOMS: atom_id res chain seq x y z
N MET A 1 8.14 -0.26 12.13
CA MET A 1 8.09 -0.56 10.68
C MET A 1 9.46 -1.05 10.21
N TYR A 2 10.46 -0.19 10.01
CA TYR A 2 11.74 -0.56 9.39
C TYR A 2 12.53 -1.66 10.11
N ALA A 3 12.48 -1.71 11.44
CA ALA A 3 13.13 -2.76 12.24
C ALA A 3 12.62 -4.18 11.95
N GLN A 4 11.47 -4.32 11.27
CA GLN A 4 10.94 -5.61 10.80
C GLN A 4 11.49 -6.02 9.43
N GLY A 5 12.42 -5.24 8.84
CA GLY A 5 13.09 -5.58 7.58
C GLY A 5 12.24 -5.40 6.33
N ILE A 6 11.29 -4.47 6.33
CA ILE A 6 10.38 -4.27 5.20
C ILE A 6 11.13 -3.83 3.94
N GLU A 7 10.89 -4.54 2.85
CA GLU A 7 11.47 -4.29 1.53
C GLU A 7 10.44 -3.77 0.52
N LEU A 8 9.17 -4.14 0.71
CA LEU A 8 8.01 -3.67 -0.03
C LEU A 8 7.02 -3.05 0.95
N TYR A 9 6.72 -1.77 0.75
CA TYR A 9 5.75 -1.04 1.57
C TYR A 9 4.49 -0.72 0.75
N CYS A 10 3.41 -1.43 1.04
CA CYS A 10 2.11 -1.19 0.43
C CYS A 10 1.37 -0.07 1.18
N ALA A 11 1.02 0.99 0.46
CA ALA A 11 0.40 2.20 0.99
C ALA A 11 -0.93 2.50 0.27
N PRO A 12 -2.00 1.72 0.53
CA PRO A 12 -3.34 2.06 0.06
C PRO A 12 -3.79 3.39 0.67
N THR A 13 -4.42 4.25 -0.12
CA THR A 13 -4.84 5.59 0.30
C THR A 13 -6.15 6.02 -0.38
N ALA A 14 -6.79 7.03 0.18
CA ALA A 14 -7.86 7.80 -0.45
C ALA A 14 -7.47 9.29 -0.62
N ASP A 15 -6.19 9.63 -0.42
CA ASP A 15 -5.66 10.98 -0.60
C ASP A 15 -4.94 11.12 -1.95
N SER A 16 -5.44 12.01 -2.81
CA SER A 16 -4.90 12.29 -4.15
C SER A 16 -4.03 13.55 -4.21
N ARG A 17 -3.73 14.16 -3.05
CA ARG A 17 -2.91 15.37 -2.97
C ARG A 17 -1.44 15.08 -3.29
N GLU A 18 -0.76 16.10 -3.81
CA GLU A 18 0.69 16.06 -4.04
C GLU A 18 1.49 15.74 -2.77
N SER A 19 1.00 16.18 -1.61
CA SER A 19 1.59 15.89 -0.30
C SER A 19 1.70 14.38 -0.02
N HIS A 20 0.73 13.59 -0.47
CA HIS A 20 0.79 12.14 -0.34
C HIS A 20 1.96 11.57 -1.15
N HIS A 21 2.10 11.98 -2.41
CA HIS A 21 3.21 11.52 -3.25
C HIS A 21 4.57 11.94 -2.70
N ALA A 22 4.72 13.18 -2.24
CA ALA A 22 5.94 13.65 -1.57
C ALA A 22 6.28 12.81 -0.32
N THR A 23 5.25 12.46 0.47
CA THR A 23 5.40 11.62 1.66
C THR A 23 5.84 10.20 1.30
N MET A 24 5.24 9.58 0.27
CA MET A 24 5.62 8.23 -0.16
C MET A 24 7.05 8.18 -0.70
N ARG A 25 7.50 9.24 -1.40
CA ARG A 25 8.91 9.36 -1.81
C ARG A 25 9.85 9.45 -0.61
N HIS A 26 9.48 10.25 0.39
CA HIS A 26 10.25 10.35 1.62
C HIS A 26 10.36 9.01 2.35
N ILE A 27 9.24 8.28 2.51
CA ILE A 27 9.24 6.95 3.14
C ILE A 27 10.11 5.97 2.37
N ALA A 28 10.08 5.97 1.03
CA ALA A 28 10.93 5.11 0.22
C ALA A 28 12.42 5.40 0.49
N MET A 29 12.80 6.68 0.54
CA MET A 29 14.16 7.11 0.84
C MET A 29 14.57 6.79 2.29
N GLU A 30 13.69 7.01 3.27
CA GLU A 30 14.02 6.77 4.67
C GLU A 30 14.11 5.26 4.98
N GLY A 31 13.15 4.47 4.51
CA GLY A 31 13.09 3.03 4.76
C GLY A 31 13.99 2.18 3.86
N ARG A 32 14.52 2.76 2.77
CA ARG A 32 15.23 2.05 1.69
C ARG A 32 14.44 0.84 1.19
N CYS A 33 13.17 1.06 0.87
CA CYS A 33 12.24 0.04 0.40
C CYS A 33 11.48 0.54 -0.83
N PHE A 34 10.93 -0.38 -1.61
CA PHE A 34 9.99 0.00 -2.67
C PHE A 34 8.65 0.36 -2.04
N VAL A 35 8.08 1.49 -2.44
CA VAL A 35 6.76 1.94 -1.98
C VAL A 35 5.77 1.77 -3.12
N LEU A 36 4.68 1.05 -2.83
CA LEU A 36 3.59 0.80 -3.76
C LEU A 36 2.35 1.52 -3.20
N SER A 37 2.03 2.68 -3.76
CA SER A 37 0.84 3.42 -3.37
C SER A 37 -0.30 3.18 -4.36
N ALA A 38 -1.46 2.84 -3.81
CA ALA A 38 -2.68 2.59 -4.56
C ALA A 38 -3.79 3.52 -4.09
N ASN A 39 -4.37 4.27 -5.03
CA ASN A 39 -5.55 5.10 -4.82
C ASN A 39 -6.56 4.83 -5.94
N GLN A 40 -7.83 4.86 -5.58
CA GLN A 40 -8.96 4.71 -6.49
C GLN A 40 -9.12 5.96 -7.37
N CYS A 41 -9.45 5.77 -8.65
CA CYS A 41 -9.93 6.83 -9.53
C CYS A 41 -11.44 6.63 -9.69
N LEU A 42 -12.25 7.52 -9.10
CA LEU A 42 -13.70 7.39 -9.07
C LEU A 42 -14.37 8.65 -9.58
N ARG A 43 -15.44 8.44 -10.32
CA ARG A 43 -16.38 9.45 -10.81
C ARG A 43 -17.72 9.31 -10.11
N THR A 44 -18.53 10.36 -10.12
CA THR A 44 -19.89 10.33 -9.53
C THR A 44 -20.73 9.18 -10.07
N ARG A 45 -20.61 8.88 -11.38
CA ARG A 45 -21.33 7.78 -12.04
C ARG A 45 -21.02 6.38 -11.48
N ASP A 46 -19.89 6.23 -10.78
CA ASP A 46 -19.46 4.94 -10.23
C ASP A 46 -20.18 4.61 -8.91
N PHE A 47 -20.93 5.57 -8.36
CA PHE A 47 -21.75 5.39 -7.16
C PHE A 47 -23.18 4.96 -7.52
N PRO A 48 -23.90 4.28 -6.60
CA PRO A 48 -25.32 3.98 -6.78
C PRO A 48 -26.15 5.24 -7.08
N PRO A 49 -27.22 5.15 -7.90
CA PRO A 49 -28.02 6.32 -8.29
C PRO A 49 -28.67 7.09 -7.14
N ASP A 50 -28.86 6.45 -5.98
CA ASP A 50 -29.42 7.05 -4.75
C ASP A 50 -28.35 7.64 -3.83
N HIS A 51 -27.07 7.52 -4.19
CA HIS A 51 -25.95 8.06 -3.41
C HIS A 51 -25.76 9.56 -3.68
N ARG A 52 -25.99 10.39 -2.65
CA ARG A 52 -25.75 11.84 -2.74
C ARG A 52 -24.28 12.14 -2.51
N THR A 53 -23.60 12.66 -3.53
CA THR A 53 -22.25 13.20 -3.37
C THR A 53 -22.32 14.68 -2.95
N PRO A 54 -21.33 15.20 -2.18
CA PRO A 54 -21.25 16.63 -1.89
C PRO A 54 -20.80 17.47 -3.10
N TYR A 55 -20.50 16.84 -4.24
CA TYR A 55 -19.93 17.46 -5.43
C TYR A 55 -20.95 17.72 -6.54
N GLY A 56 -22.23 17.41 -6.28
CA GLY A 56 -23.33 17.54 -7.23
C GLY A 56 -23.57 16.27 -8.05
N ASP A 57 -24.39 16.42 -9.08
CA ASP A 57 -24.94 15.31 -9.86
C ASP A 57 -24.24 15.12 -11.22
N ASP A 58 -23.13 15.84 -11.48
CA ASP A 58 -22.34 15.65 -12.70
C ASP A 58 -21.70 14.25 -12.71
N PRO A 59 -22.11 13.35 -13.63
CA PRO A 59 -21.63 11.96 -13.66
C PRO A 59 -20.12 11.86 -13.90
N GLU A 60 -19.51 12.84 -14.58
CA GLU A 60 -18.09 12.82 -14.93
C GLU A 60 -17.21 13.51 -13.89
N HIS A 61 -17.80 14.11 -12.86
CA HIS A 61 -17.05 14.72 -11.76
C HIS A 61 -16.17 13.69 -11.06
N LEU A 62 -14.87 14.00 -10.92
CA LEU A 62 -13.91 13.14 -10.23
C LEU A 62 -14.03 13.31 -8.72
N VAL A 63 -14.62 12.31 -8.07
CA VAL A 63 -14.71 12.20 -6.61
C VAL A 63 -13.34 11.83 -6.03
N SER A 64 -12.60 10.96 -6.73
CA SER A 64 -11.22 10.64 -6.41
C SER A 64 -10.39 10.63 -7.68
N ARG A 65 -9.27 11.35 -7.67
CA ARG A 65 -8.40 11.52 -8.85
C ARG A 65 -7.37 10.41 -9.02
N GLY A 66 -7.32 9.41 -8.13
CA GLY A 66 -6.24 8.43 -8.11
C GLY A 66 -4.96 8.99 -7.48
N GLY A 67 -3.82 8.81 -8.15
CA GLY A 67 -2.49 9.18 -7.63
C GLY A 67 -1.60 7.96 -7.32
N SER A 68 -1.98 6.77 -7.80
CA SER A 68 -1.20 5.54 -7.62
C SER A 68 0.20 5.68 -8.22
N SER A 69 1.21 5.21 -7.49
CA SER A 69 2.62 5.27 -7.90
C SER A 69 3.44 4.13 -7.33
N ILE A 70 4.50 3.76 -8.04
CA ILE A 70 5.54 2.83 -7.59
C ILE A 70 6.84 3.61 -7.49
N ILE A 71 7.47 3.58 -6.31
CA ILE A 71 8.64 4.39 -5.99
C ILE A 71 9.74 3.46 -5.51
N GLY A 72 10.96 3.68 -6.00
CA GLY A 72 12.14 2.93 -5.62
C GLY A 72 12.85 3.46 -4.36
N PRO A 73 13.82 2.70 -3.83
CA PRO A 73 14.41 2.93 -2.51
C PRO A 73 15.25 4.21 -2.41
N LEU A 74 15.59 4.87 -3.53
CA LEU A 74 16.24 6.17 -3.55
C LEU A 74 15.25 7.31 -3.86
N GLY A 75 13.95 7.02 -3.84
CA GLY A 75 12.88 7.99 -4.07
C GLY A 75 12.58 8.25 -5.54
N GLU A 76 13.19 7.52 -6.46
CA GLU A 76 12.88 7.55 -7.89
C GLU A 76 11.49 6.98 -8.15
N VAL A 77 10.73 7.62 -9.06
CA VAL A 77 9.41 7.12 -9.43
C VAL A 77 9.58 6.15 -10.58
N LEU A 78 9.24 4.88 -10.34
CA LEU A 78 9.33 3.81 -11.33
C LEU A 78 8.08 3.77 -12.21
N ALA A 79 6.92 4.13 -11.64
CA ALA A 79 5.66 4.25 -12.37
C ALA A 79 4.71 5.25 -11.69
N GLY A 80 3.93 6.00 -12.47
CA GLY A 80 3.00 7.02 -11.96
C GLY A 80 3.69 8.35 -11.60
N PRO A 81 3.08 9.20 -10.75
CA PRO A 81 1.72 9.09 -10.24
C PRO A 81 0.69 9.22 -11.36
N VAL A 82 -0.30 8.33 -11.40
CA VAL A 82 -1.37 8.38 -12.40
C VAL A 82 -2.60 9.08 -11.83
N LEU A 83 -3.03 10.14 -12.49
CA LEU A 83 -4.19 10.95 -12.11
C LEU A 83 -5.30 10.86 -13.16
N ASP A 84 -6.54 11.01 -12.70
CA ASP A 84 -7.76 11.20 -13.50
C ASP A 84 -8.15 10.02 -14.42
N GLN A 85 -7.46 8.89 -14.28
CA GLN A 85 -7.72 7.66 -15.02
C GLN A 85 -7.44 6.41 -14.18
N GLU A 86 -8.22 5.36 -14.46
CA GLU A 86 -7.99 4.02 -13.93
C GLU A 86 -6.97 3.28 -14.81
N VAL A 87 -6.01 2.59 -14.18
CA VAL A 87 -4.89 1.97 -14.88
C VAL A 87 -4.36 0.77 -14.10
N LEU A 88 -3.84 -0.24 -14.81
CA LEU A 88 -2.97 -1.25 -14.21
C LEU A 88 -1.53 -0.73 -14.22
N LEU A 89 -1.03 -0.34 -13.04
CA LEU A 89 0.32 0.19 -12.88
C LEU A 89 1.32 -0.94 -12.60
N THR A 90 2.38 -1.03 -13.40
CA THR A 90 3.38 -2.11 -13.28
C THR A 90 4.81 -1.57 -13.35
N ALA A 91 5.74 -2.21 -12.63
CA ALA A 91 7.17 -1.93 -12.68
C ALA A 91 7.97 -3.18 -12.29
N ASP A 92 9.15 -3.34 -12.88
CA ASP A 92 10.12 -4.37 -12.49
C ASP A 92 10.96 -3.85 -11.31
N LEU A 93 11.03 -4.63 -10.22
CA LEU A 93 11.75 -4.24 -9.01
C LEU A 93 13.06 -5.02 -8.89
N ASP A 94 14.21 -4.33 -9.07
CA ASP A 94 15.51 -4.92 -8.75
C ASP A 94 15.72 -4.91 -7.23
N MET A 95 15.41 -6.03 -6.59
CA MET A 95 15.58 -6.21 -5.14
C MET A 95 17.04 -6.01 -4.69
N GLY A 96 18.02 -6.13 -5.59
CA GLY A 96 19.42 -5.83 -5.32
C GLY A 96 19.70 -4.35 -5.04
N GLN A 97 18.76 -3.44 -5.36
CA GLN A 97 18.88 -2.02 -5.03
C GLN A 97 18.74 -1.74 -3.55
N ILE A 98 17.95 -2.54 -2.81
CA ILE A 98 17.70 -2.34 -1.38
C ILE A 98 19.00 -2.42 -0.56
N PRO A 99 19.80 -3.50 -0.61
CA PRO A 99 21.05 -3.56 0.15
C PRO A 99 22.06 -2.48 -0.32
N ARG A 100 22.07 -2.11 -1.60
CA ARG A 100 22.90 -1.01 -2.12
C ARG A 100 22.47 0.34 -1.54
N ALA A 101 21.17 0.59 -1.40
CA ALA A 101 20.63 1.82 -0.85
C ALA A 101 20.78 1.87 0.69
N ARG A 102 20.66 0.71 1.36
CA ARG A 102 20.94 0.56 2.80
C ARG A 102 22.41 0.74 3.14
N TYR A 103 23.33 0.49 2.20
CA TYR A 103 24.74 0.79 2.40
C TYR A 103 25.00 2.29 2.59
N ASP A 104 24.24 3.14 1.89
CA ASP A 104 24.32 4.60 2.03
C ASP A 104 23.60 5.12 3.30
N PHE A 105 22.45 4.53 3.64
CA PHE A 105 21.70 4.91 4.84
C PHE A 105 20.83 3.76 5.36
N ASP A 106 20.93 3.46 6.66
CA ASP A 106 20.10 2.46 7.35
C ASP A 106 19.64 2.96 8.73
N ALA A 107 18.39 3.42 8.79
CA ALA A 107 17.78 4.05 9.96
C ALA A 107 17.71 3.15 11.20
N VAL A 108 17.72 1.82 11.04
CA VAL A 108 17.62 0.85 12.14
C VAL A 108 18.88 0.00 12.30
N GLY A 109 19.86 0.17 11.41
CA GLY A 109 21.19 -0.42 11.51
C GLY A 109 22.24 0.61 11.89
N HIS A 110 23.19 0.88 10.99
CA HIS A 110 24.40 1.63 11.32
C HIS A 110 24.21 3.15 11.55
N TYR A 111 23.05 3.71 11.21
CA TYR A 111 22.68 5.07 11.62
C TYR A 111 21.85 5.09 12.92
N ALA A 112 21.38 3.94 13.40
CA ALA A 112 20.69 3.88 14.68
C ALA A 112 21.70 4.17 15.81
N ARG A 113 21.36 5.09 16.72
CA ARG A 113 22.14 5.41 17.93
C ARG A 113 21.49 4.77 19.16
N PRO A 114 21.59 3.43 19.35
CA PRO A 114 20.91 2.72 20.43
C PRO A 114 21.44 3.05 21.84
N ASP A 115 22.58 3.74 21.90
CA ASP A 115 23.16 4.32 23.11
C ASP A 115 22.42 5.60 23.57
N ILE A 116 21.74 6.30 22.65
CA ILE A 116 20.96 7.50 22.96
C ILE A 116 19.45 7.22 22.91
N PHE A 117 18.98 6.61 21.82
CA PHE A 117 17.56 6.44 21.55
C PHE A 117 17.17 4.97 21.53
N ARG A 118 16.09 4.64 22.24
CA ARG A 118 15.47 3.31 22.21
C ARG A 118 13.95 3.48 22.10
N LEU A 119 13.36 2.77 21.14
CA LEU A 119 11.92 2.68 20.99
C LEU A 119 11.47 1.28 21.43
N HIS A 120 10.61 1.23 22.44
CA HIS A 120 9.96 -0.02 22.88
C HIS A 120 8.52 -0.02 22.38
N VAL A 121 8.11 -1.12 21.74
CA VAL A 121 6.75 -1.29 21.20
C VAL A 121 6.08 -2.46 21.92
N ASP A 122 4.95 -2.21 22.55
CA ASP A 122 4.07 -3.24 23.09
C ASP A 122 3.19 -3.78 21.96
N THR A 123 3.43 -5.04 21.57
CA THR A 123 2.69 -5.72 20.49
C THR A 123 1.56 -6.62 21.02
N THR A 124 1.20 -6.51 22.30
CA THR A 124 0.10 -7.29 22.87
C THR A 124 -1.25 -6.86 22.31
N VAL A 125 -2.14 -7.81 22.10
CA VAL A 125 -3.52 -7.53 21.66
C VAL A 125 -4.28 -6.84 22.79
N ARG A 126 -4.84 -5.65 22.51
CA ARG A 126 -5.69 -4.92 23.46
C ARG A 126 -7.14 -5.00 23.04
N ARG A 127 -7.97 -5.61 23.88
CA ARG A 127 -9.43 -5.67 23.66
C ARG A 127 -10.08 -4.39 24.16
N ALA A 128 -10.99 -3.83 23.37
CA ALA A 128 -11.74 -2.63 23.73
C ALA A 128 -12.71 -2.87 24.91
N VAL A 129 -13.22 -4.09 25.05
CA VAL A 129 -14.07 -4.51 26.17
C VAL A 129 -13.49 -5.79 26.76
N GLN A 130 -13.35 -5.81 28.08
CA GLN A 130 -12.97 -6.98 28.85
C GLN A 130 -14.13 -7.32 29.79
N THR A 131 -14.71 -8.50 29.64
CA THR A 131 -15.71 -9.02 30.57
C THR A 131 -14.98 -9.92 31.57
N ASN A 132 -15.26 -9.72 32.85
CA ASN A 132 -14.83 -10.64 33.89
C ASN A 132 -15.83 -11.79 33.93
N ASP A 133 -15.71 -12.75 33.02
CA ASP A 133 -16.48 -13.99 33.15
C ASP A 133 -15.78 -14.86 34.21
N SER A 134 -16.37 -14.91 35.41
CA SER A 134 -16.10 -16.00 36.36
C SER A 134 -16.36 -17.32 35.63
N PRO A 135 -15.51 -18.36 35.79
CA PRO A 135 -15.69 -19.60 35.04
C PRO A 135 -16.99 -20.28 35.45
N SER A 136 -18.05 -20.09 34.66
CA SER A 136 -19.22 -20.96 34.69
C SER A 136 -18.90 -22.19 33.85
N ALA A 137 -19.18 -23.35 34.44
CA ALA A 137 -18.84 -24.65 33.89
C ALA A 137 -19.32 -24.82 32.44
N SER A 138 -18.45 -25.41 31.62
CA SER A 138 -18.71 -25.79 30.23
C SER A 138 -19.99 -26.63 30.11
N LEU A 139 -20.97 -26.14 29.37
CA LEU A 139 -22.02 -26.97 28.78
C LEU A 139 -21.66 -27.20 27.32
N SER A 140 -21.32 -28.44 27.00
CA SER A 140 -21.13 -28.95 25.64
C SER A 140 -22.45 -28.89 24.88
N ALA A 141 -22.47 -28.19 23.75
CA ALA A 141 -23.54 -28.31 22.77
C ALA A 141 -22.91 -28.54 21.40
N ASP A 142 -22.93 -29.80 20.96
CA ASP A 142 -22.74 -30.20 19.58
C ASP A 142 -23.73 -29.47 18.68
N LEU A 143 -23.23 -28.84 17.61
CA LEU A 143 -24.04 -28.38 16.49
C LEU A 143 -23.44 -28.90 15.18
N PRO A 144 -24.26 -29.45 14.27
CA PRO A 144 -23.77 -30.16 13.09
C PRO A 144 -23.16 -29.21 12.06
N THR A 145 -21.98 -29.60 11.58
CA THR A 145 -21.23 -28.93 10.52
C THR A 145 -21.85 -29.25 9.16
N THR A 146 -22.57 -28.31 8.56
CA THR A 146 -22.78 -28.30 7.10
C THR A 146 -22.89 -26.87 6.60
N PHE A 147 -21.84 -26.40 5.93
CA PHE A 147 -21.86 -25.18 5.12
C PHE A 147 -21.47 -25.58 3.70
N THR A 148 -22.44 -25.59 2.79
CA THR A 148 -22.21 -25.89 1.37
C THR A 148 -21.64 -24.64 0.71
N SER A 149 -20.42 -24.74 0.15
CA SER A 149 -19.80 -23.69 -0.66
C SER A 149 -20.42 -23.67 -2.06
N SER A 150 -21.07 -22.56 -2.44
CA SER A 150 -21.35 -22.27 -3.85
C SER A 150 -20.18 -21.51 -4.46
N ARG A 151 -19.57 -22.11 -5.48
CA ARG A 151 -18.46 -21.60 -6.27
C ARG A 151 -18.85 -20.29 -6.98
N ALA A 152 -18.14 -19.21 -6.69
CA ALA A 152 -18.17 -18.00 -7.52
C ALA A 152 -17.43 -18.27 -8.84
N THR A 153 -18.04 -17.89 -9.95
CA THR A 153 -17.44 -17.85 -11.29
C THR A 153 -16.52 -16.62 -11.40
N PRO A 154 -15.34 -16.72 -12.01
CA PRO A 154 -14.57 -15.56 -12.41
C PRO A 154 -15.03 -15.12 -13.80
N ASP A 155 -15.62 -13.94 -13.92
CA ASP A 155 -15.73 -13.25 -15.20
C ASP A 155 -15.76 -11.75 -14.92
N ASP A 156 -14.68 -11.06 -15.27
CA ASP A 156 -14.65 -10.02 -16.30
C ASP A 156 -13.29 -9.31 -16.19
N THR A 157 -12.32 -9.75 -17.00
CA THR A 157 -11.02 -9.07 -17.09
C THR A 157 -11.13 -8.06 -18.20
N THR A 158 -11.65 -6.88 -17.87
CA THR A 158 -11.68 -5.74 -18.78
C THR A 158 -10.24 -5.38 -19.16
N ASP A 159 -10.00 -5.20 -20.47
CA ASP A 159 -8.73 -4.71 -21.04
C ASP A 159 -8.40 -3.32 -20.46
N MET A 160 -7.71 -3.32 -19.32
CA MET A 160 -7.20 -2.10 -18.70
C MET A 160 -5.86 -1.71 -19.33
N PRO A 161 -5.62 -0.42 -19.60
CA PRO A 161 -4.33 0.02 -20.13
C PRO A 161 -3.22 -0.34 -19.14
N ILE A 162 -2.23 -1.11 -19.61
CA ILE A 162 -1.01 -1.42 -18.85
C ILE A 162 0.00 -0.32 -19.12
N LEU A 163 0.30 0.48 -18.10
CA LEU A 163 1.39 1.44 -18.18
C LEU A 163 2.64 0.82 -17.53
N SER A 164 3.62 0.48 -18.37
CA SER A 164 4.95 0.05 -17.97
C SER A 164 5.96 1.08 -18.47
N GLN A 165 6.61 1.80 -17.56
CA GLN A 165 7.74 2.65 -17.93
C GLN A 165 9.04 1.87 -17.73
N ARG A 166 9.59 1.35 -18.82
CA ARG A 166 10.93 0.75 -18.82
C ARG A 166 11.99 1.86 -18.82
N GLN A 167 12.90 1.84 -17.85
CA GLN A 167 14.09 2.70 -17.92
C GLN A 167 15.00 2.26 -19.09
N PRO A 168 15.60 3.18 -19.86
CA PRO A 168 16.67 2.83 -20.80
C PRO A 168 17.88 2.30 -20.01
N GLY A 169 18.35 1.11 -20.40
CA GLY A 169 19.46 0.43 -19.74
C GLY A 169 20.70 1.32 -19.67
N PHE A 170 21.21 1.51 -18.46
CA PHE A 170 22.48 2.16 -18.19
C PHE A 170 23.61 1.30 -18.77
N LEU A 171 24.05 1.62 -20.00
CA LEU A 171 25.18 0.97 -20.64
C LEU A 171 26.47 1.43 -19.93
N GLY A 172 26.86 0.70 -18.89
CA GLY A 172 28.13 0.92 -18.20
C GLY A 172 29.29 0.70 -19.15
N ARG A 173 29.93 1.78 -19.60
CA ARG A 173 31.32 1.73 -20.08
C ARG A 173 32.20 1.36 -18.90
N ARG A 174 32.77 0.16 -18.92
CA ARG A 174 33.92 -0.20 -18.06
C ARG A 174 35.18 0.50 -18.60
N PRO A 175 36.14 0.84 -17.73
CA PRO A 175 37.38 1.53 -18.09
C PRO A 175 38.27 0.70 -19.03
#